data_AF-A0A6Z9E041-F1
#
_entry.id   AF-A0A6Z9E041-F1
#
_cell.length_a   1.000
_cell.length_b   1.000
_cell.length_c   1.000
_cell.angle_alpha   90.00
_cell.angle_beta   90.00
_cell.angle_gamma   90.00
#
_symmetry.space_group_name_H-M   'P 1'
#
loop_
_entity.id
_entity.type
_entity.pdbx_description
1 polymer ?
#
loop_
_entity_poly.entity_id
_entity_poly.type
_entity_poly.pdbx_seq_one_letter_code
_entity_poly.pdbx_strand_id
1 'polypeptide(L)'
;MAEKKNNATKNDVEAAQTAQKIPKSVKKPLDKFGKKEVFIANDDTEYTFQFPGTRRAQEILDESKNGYGVVVDSVYYERIMREVIVEPNGLDLDYWDEHEGYREVMNAADNFLGRLLN
;
A
#
# COMPACT_ATOMS: atom_id res chain seq x y z
N MET A 1 -36.85 -33.78 28.27
CA MET A 1 -35.45 -33.41 28.53
C MET A 1 -34.60 -34.25 27.60
N ALA A 2 -33.96 -33.66 26.58
CA ALA A 2 -33.12 -34.38 25.63
C ALA A 2 -31.75 -33.70 25.58
N GLU A 3 -30.72 -34.48 25.88
CA GLU A 3 -29.32 -34.09 26.00
C GLU A 3 -28.72 -33.63 24.67
N LYS A 4 -27.96 -32.53 24.75
CA LYS A 4 -27.17 -31.95 23.67
C LYS A 4 -25.97 -32.88 23.38
N LYS A 5 -25.91 -33.45 22.19
CA LYS A 5 -24.69 -34.03 21.63
C LYS A 5 -23.88 -32.92 20.96
N ASN A 6 -22.91 -32.37 21.70
CA ASN A 6 -21.81 -31.60 21.14
C ASN A 6 -20.65 -32.58 20.90
N ASN A 7 -20.28 -32.82 19.64
CA ASN A 7 -18.88 -33.04 19.26
C ASN A 7 -18.74 -33.01 17.73
N ALA A 8 -18.25 -31.90 17.19
CA ALA A 8 -17.72 -31.84 15.83
C ALA A 8 -16.22 -31.59 15.96
N THR A 9 -15.43 -32.61 15.63
CA THR A 9 -13.97 -32.57 15.64
C THR A 9 -13.48 -32.69 14.19
N LYS A 10 -12.57 -31.79 13.81
CA LYS A 10 -11.59 -31.86 12.70
C LYS A 10 -12.13 -31.89 11.26
N ASN A 11 -12.12 -30.70 10.64
CA ASN A 11 -11.70 -30.53 9.25
C ASN A 11 -11.17 -29.09 9.11
N ASP A 12 -10.07 -28.86 9.81
CA ASP A 12 -9.20 -27.71 9.64
C ASP A 12 -8.59 -27.71 8.22
N VAL A 13 -8.35 -26.49 7.71
CA VAL A 13 -7.42 -26.06 6.65
C VAL A 13 -7.78 -25.99 5.15
N GLU A 14 -8.91 -26.50 4.63
CA GLU A 14 -9.16 -26.41 3.15
C GLU A 14 -10.29 -25.47 2.70
N ALA A 15 -10.70 -24.50 3.54
CA ALA A 15 -11.79 -23.57 3.20
C ALA A 15 -11.46 -22.07 3.36
N ALA A 16 -10.21 -21.72 3.63
CA ALA A 16 -9.80 -20.31 3.74
C ALA A 16 -9.22 -19.73 2.43
N GLN A 17 -8.84 -20.58 1.47
CA GLN A 17 -8.16 -20.14 0.24
C GLN A 17 -9.10 -19.93 -0.96
N THR A 18 -10.41 -20.18 -0.80
CA THR A 18 -11.41 -20.08 -1.89
C THR A 18 -12.41 -18.93 -1.68
N ALA A 19 -12.04 -17.89 -0.90
CA ALA A 19 -12.87 -16.71 -0.64
C ALA A 19 -12.41 -15.44 -1.38
N GLN A 20 -11.44 -15.51 -2.30
CA GLN A 20 -11.06 -14.38 -3.16
C GLN A 20 -11.92 -14.25 -4.44
N LYS A 21 -13.15 -14.77 -4.43
CA LYS A 21 -14.19 -14.30 -5.37
C LYS A 21 -14.67 -12.94 -4.89
N ILE A 22 -13.95 -11.86 -5.23
CA ILE A 22 -14.37 -10.48 -5.00
C ILE A 22 -15.60 -10.20 -5.89
N PRO A 23 -16.81 -10.05 -5.34
CA PRO A 23 -17.95 -9.64 -6.15
C PRO A 23 -17.91 -8.12 -6.35
N LYS A 24 -17.92 -7.70 -7.62
CA LYS A 24 -18.14 -6.32 -8.08
C LYS A 24 -19.37 -5.73 -7.38
N SER A 25 -19.18 -4.72 -6.54
CA SER A 25 -20.27 -3.90 -6.00
C SER A 25 -20.07 -2.45 -6.43
N VAL A 26 -20.95 -2.02 -7.33
CA VAL A 26 -20.97 -0.73 -8.03
C VAL A 26 -21.75 0.29 -7.21
N LYS A 27 -21.15 1.41 -6.77
CA LYS A 27 -21.79 2.74 -6.51
C LYS A 27 -20.76 3.89 -6.68
N LYS A 28 -21.07 4.85 -7.57
CA LYS A 28 -20.27 5.99 -8.13
C LYS A 28 -19.75 7.05 -7.13
N PRO A 29 -18.91 8.02 -7.56
CA PRO A 29 -17.57 7.90 -8.15
C PRO A 29 -16.52 8.24 -7.08
N LEU A 30 -15.57 7.35 -6.85
CA LEU A 30 -14.40 7.65 -6.01
C LEU A 30 -13.16 7.11 -6.72
N ASP A 31 -13.04 7.46 -8.00
CA ASP A 31 -12.21 6.85 -9.05
C ASP A 31 -10.68 7.02 -8.89
N LYS A 32 -10.19 7.25 -7.68
CA LYS A 32 -8.75 7.36 -7.38
C LYS A 32 -8.33 6.47 -6.20
N PHE A 33 -9.20 6.23 -5.22
CA PHE A 33 -8.88 5.45 -4.01
C PHE A 33 -8.71 3.96 -4.32
N GLY A 34 -7.58 3.37 -3.90
CA GLY A 34 -7.31 1.95 -4.13
C GLY A 34 -6.89 1.61 -5.56
N LYS A 35 -6.55 2.61 -6.40
CA LYS A 35 -5.78 2.33 -7.61
C LYS A 35 -4.45 1.71 -7.21
N LYS A 36 -4.10 0.63 -7.90
CA LYS A 36 -2.83 -0.06 -7.74
C LYS A 36 -2.06 0.02 -9.04
N GLU A 37 -0.76 0.21 -8.94
CA GLU A 37 0.16 0.19 -10.07
C GLU A 37 1.35 -0.68 -9.70
N VAL A 38 1.70 -1.59 -10.59
CA VAL A 38 2.88 -2.45 -10.43
C VAL A 38 4.01 -1.78 -11.17
N PHE A 39 5.10 -1.51 -10.47
CA PHE A 39 6.32 -0.91 -10.97
C PHE A 39 7.45 -1.91 -10.85
N ILE A 40 8.10 -2.23 -11.97
CA ILE A 40 9.27 -3.11 -11.98
C ILE A 40 10.48 -2.18 -12.05
N ALA A 41 11.31 -2.20 -11.01
CA ALA A 41 12.55 -1.43 -10.98
C ALA A 41 13.60 -2.03 -11.95
N ASN A 42 14.65 -1.27 -12.25
CA ASN A 42 15.76 -1.75 -13.09
C ASN A 42 16.47 -3.02 -12.54
N ASP A 43 16.35 -3.29 -11.25
CA ASP A 43 16.89 -4.49 -10.60
C ASP A 43 15.95 -5.72 -10.70
N ASP A 44 14.99 -5.70 -11.62
CA ASP A 44 13.93 -6.71 -11.77
C ASP A 44 13.04 -6.91 -10.51
N THR A 45 13.17 -6.03 -9.51
CA THR A 45 12.36 -6.06 -8.29
C THR A 45 10.99 -5.43 -8.55
N GLU A 46 9.94 -6.18 -8.23
CA GLU A 46 8.55 -5.76 -8.41
C GLU A 46 8.06 -5.01 -7.17
N TYR A 47 7.58 -3.78 -7.38
CA TYR A 47 6.98 -2.92 -6.37
C TYR A 47 5.51 -2.69 -6.71
N THR A 48 4.62 -2.85 -5.72
CA THR A 48 3.21 -2.49 -5.90
C THR A 48 2.92 -1.20 -5.16
N PHE A 49 2.50 -0.18 -5.91
CA PHE A 49 2.01 1.08 -5.39
C PHE A 49 0.51 1.03 -5.26
N GLN A 50 -0.03 1.58 -4.19
CA GLN A 50 -1.45 1.73 -3.94
C GLN A 50 -1.75 3.16 -3.51
N PHE A 51 -2.77 3.77 -4.09
CA PHE A 51 -3.16 5.12 -3.71
C PHE A 51 -3.88 5.13 -2.35
N PRO A 52 -3.32 5.78 -1.32
CA PRO A 52 -3.89 5.82 0.03
C PRO A 52 -5.09 6.78 0.13
N GLY A 53 -5.46 7.44 -0.97
CA GLY A 53 -6.52 8.44 -1.02
C GLY A 53 -6.01 9.87 -0.98
N THR A 54 -6.80 10.80 -1.54
CA THR A 54 -6.42 12.22 -1.65
C THR A 54 -6.19 12.86 -0.29
N ARG A 55 -7.03 12.54 0.70
CA ARG A 55 -6.85 13.06 2.07
C ARG A 55 -5.52 12.60 2.65
N ARG A 56 -5.25 11.29 2.61
CA ARG A 56 -4.02 10.74 3.18
C ARG A 56 -2.77 11.21 2.45
N ALA A 57 -2.81 11.27 1.12
CA ALA A 57 -1.69 11.81 0.34
C ALA A 57 -1.38 13.28 0.70
N GLN A 58 -2.40 14.11 0.94
CA GLN A 58 -2.21 15.48 1.44
C GLN A 58 -1.67 15.51 2.87
N GLU A 59 -2.17 14.63 3.76
CA GLU A 59 -1.65 14.49 5.12
C GLU A 59 -0.17 14.08 5.11
N ILE A 60 0.24 13.15 4.24
CA ILE A 60 1.64 12.77 4.07
C ILE A 60 2.49 13.99 3.70
N LEU A 61 2.06 14.80 2.72
CA LEU A 61 2.75 16.03 2.34
C LEU A 61 2.83 17.05 3.47
N ASP A 62 1.77 17.21 4.25
CA ASP A 62 1.70 18.18 5.34
C ASP A 62 2.55 17.75 6.55
N GLU A 63 2.44 16.47 6.95
CA GLU A 63 3.21 15.85 8.01
C GLU A 63 4.72 15.77 7.68
N SER A 64 5.07 15.88 6.39
CA SER A 64 6.47 15.89 5.95
C SER A 64 7.09 17.29 5.96
N LYS A 65 6.33 18.34 6.28
CA LYS A 65 6.86 19.70 6.38
C LYS A 65 7.57 19.92 7.72
N ASN A 66 8.70 20.60 7.68
CA ASN A 66 9.35 21.11 8.89
C ASN A 66 8.64 22.37 9.44
N GLY A 67 9.12 22.90 10.57
CA GLY A 67 8.56 24.11 11.20
C GLY A 67 8.62 25.39 10.34
N TYR A 68 9.31 25.36 9.20
CA TYR A 68 9.36 26.44 8.21
C TYR A 68 8.44 26.20 7.00
N GLY A 69 7.65 25.12 7.01
CA GLY A 69 6.76 24.75 5.90
C GLY A 69 7.46 24.10 4.71
N VAL A 70 8.74 23.75 4.84
CA VAL A 70 9.52 23.08 3.78
C VAL A 70 9.34 21.58 3.91
N VAL A 71 8.98 20.91 2.81
CA VAL A 71 8.88 19.44 2.77
C VAL A 71 10.27 18.85 2.96
N VAL A 72 10.39 17.95 3.93
CA VAL A 72 11.60 17.17 4.19
C VAL A 72 11.48 15.87 3.42
N ASP A 73 12.23 15.75 2.34
CA ASP A 73 12.21 14.59 1.44
C ASP A 73 12.37 13.27 2.19
N SER A 74 13.26 13.20 3.18
CA SER A 74 13.47 11.99 4.00
C SER A 74 12.20 11.51 4.69
N VAL A 75 11.43 12.42 5.30
CA VAL A 75 10.17 12.10 5.99
C VAL A 75 9.07 11.79 4.98
N TYR A 76 9.05 12.52 3.88
CA TYR A 76 8.09 12.32 2.79
C TYR A 76 8.23 10.93 2.16
N TYR A 77 9.45 10.56 1.79
CA TYR A 77 9.73 9.27 1.19
C TYR A 77 9.50 8.12 2.17
N GLU A 78 9.88 8.26 3.45
CA GLU A 78 9.56 7.26 4.48
C GLU A 78 8.05 7.00 4.57
N ARG A 79 7.24 8.06 4.55
CA ARG A 79 5.77 7.94 4.59
C ARG A 79 5.19 7.36 3.32
N ILE A 80 5.72 7.73 2.15
CA ILE A 80 5.33 7.12 0.87
C ILE A 80 5.62 5.62 0.89
N MET A 81 6.81 5.21 1.31
CA MET A 81 7.16 3.79 1.42
C MET A 81 6.20 3.02 2.31
N ARG A 82 5.81 3.63 3.43
CA ARG A 82 4.94 2.98 4.41
C ARG A 82 3.46 2.89 3.98
N GLU A 83 2.96 3.87 3.25
CA GLU A 83 1.53 4.01 2.99
C GLU A 83 1.13 3.88 1.52
N VAL A 84 2.05 4.16 0.60
CA VAL A 84 1.84 4.10 -0.84
C VAL A 84 2.44 2.83 -1.41
N ILE A 85 3.62 2.42 -0.96
CA ILE A 85 4.21 1.15 -1.39
C ILE A 85 3.67 0.04 -0.49
N VAL A 86 2.85 -0.85 -1.07
CA VAL A 86 2.23 -1.96 -0.33
C VAL A 86 3.03 -3.25 -0.46
N GLU A 87 3.82 -3.40 -1.53
CA GLU A 87 4.70 -4.54 -1.72
C GLU A 87 6.03 -4.09 -2.31
N PRO A 88 7.18 -4.60 -1.80
CA PRO A 88 7.31 -5.42 -0.59
C PRO A 88 6.88 -4.69 0.70
N ASN A 89 6.29 -5.43 1.64
CA ASN A 89 5.83 -4.86 2.92
C ASN A 89 7.02 -4.55 3.83
N GLY A 90 6.99 -3.39 4.51
CA GLY A 90 8.05 -3.01 5.45
C GLY A 90 9.29 -2.45 4.75
N LEU A 91 9.08 -1.70 3.67
CA LEU A 91 10.14 -0.88 3.07
C LEU A 91 10.45 0.28 4.01
N ASP A 92 11.70 0.34 4.45
CA ASP A 92 12.26 1.41 5.25
C ASP A 92 13.51 1.97 4.57
N LEU A 93 14.04 3.08 5.07
CA LEU A 93 15.26 3.69 4.51
C LEU A 93 16.46 2.72 4.54
N ASP A 94 16.52 1.85 5.54
CA ASP A 94 17.58 0.83 5.71
C ASP A 94 17.57 -0.23 4.60
N TYR A 95 16.40 -0.55 4.03
CA TYR A 95 16.30 -1.49 2.90
C TYR A 95 17.15 -1.03 1.71
N TRP A 96 17.27 0.28 1.51
CA TRP A 96 17.99 0.89 0.40
C TRP A 96 19.50 1.03 0.63
N ASP A 97 19.99 0.78 1.85
CA ASP A 97 21.43 0.63 2.09
C ASP A 97 21.95 -0.67 1.42
N GLU A 98 21.09 -1.69 1.30
CA GLU A 98 21.40 -2.98 0.67
C GLU A 98 20.82 -3.14 -0.75
N HIS A 99 19.84 -2.32 -1.15
CA HIS A 99 19.17 -2.40 -2.45
C HIS A 99 19.30 -1.11 -3.27
N GLU A 100 19.62 -1.26 -4.55
CA GLU A 100 19.68 -0.14 -5.47
C GLU A 100 18.28 0.27 -5.95
N GLY A 101 18.15 1.46 -6.56
CA GLY A 101 16.88 1.89 -7.15
C GLY A 101 15.97 2.71 -6.24
N TYR A 102 16.40 3.06 -5.02
CA TYR A 102 15.67 3.95 -4.10
C TYR A 102 15.05 5.16 -4.79
N ARG A 103 15.90 5.94 -5.47
CA ARG A 103 15.49 7.18 -6.11
C ARG A 103 14.53 6.94 -7.28
N GLU A 104 14.65 5.81 -7.96
CA GLU A 104 13.76 5.42 -9.04
C GLU A 104 12.37 5.06 -8.49
N VAL A 105 12.32 4.19 -7.48
CA VAL A 105 11.07 3.77 -6.83
C VAL A 105 10.36 4.96 -6.17
N MET A 106 11.10 5.83 -5.47
CA MET A 106 10.52 7.06 -4.89
C MET A 106 9.96 8.00 -5.96
N ASN A 107 10.67 8.22 -7.06
CA ASN A 107 10.18 9.06 -8.15
C ASN A 107 8.95 8.44 -8.82
N ALA A 108 8.92 7.11 -8.99
CA ALA A 108 7.76 6.42 -9.56
C ALA A 108 6.55 6.54 -8.63
N ALA A 109 6.73 6.35 -7.32
CA ALA A 109 5.67 6.50 -6.34
C ALA A 109 5.17 7.96 -6.23
N ASP A 110 6.07 8.95 -6.26
CA ASP A 110 5.69 10.38 -6.29
C ASP A 110 4.95 10.73 -7.59
N ASN A 111 5.41 10.25 -8.75
CA ASN A 111 4.73 10.45 -10.02
C ASN A 111 3.33 9.83 -10.02
N PHE A 112 3.20 8.63 -9.45
CA PHE A 112 1.93 7.95 -9.27
C PHE A 112 0.96 8.78 -8.42
N LEU A 113 1.42 9.31 -7.27
CA LEU A 113 0.64 10.23 -6.46
C LEU A 113 0.26 11.50 -7.23
N GLY A 114 1.23 12.15 -7.88
CA GLY A 114 1.04 13.38 -8.65
C GLY A 114 0.03 13.20 -9.78
N ARG A 115 0.10 12.10 -10.53
CA ARG A 115 -0.86 11.75 -11.59
C ARG A 115 -2.28 11.57 -11.07
N LEU A 116 -2.42 11.09 -9.83
CA LEU A 116 -3.71 10.91 -9.18
C LEU A 116 -4.18 12.17 -8.45
N LEU A 117 -3.31 13.09 -8.10
CA LEU A 117 -3.68 14.36 -7.46
C LEU A 117 -3.98 15.47 -8.47
N ASN A 118 -3.48 15.37 -9.71
CA ASN A 118 -3.80 16.24 -10.84
C ASN A 118 -5.24 16.03 -11.36
#